data_AF-A0A379UU59-F1
#
_entry.id   AF-A0A379UU59-F1
#
_cell.length_a   1.000
_cell.length_b   1.000
_cell.length_c   1.000
_cell.angle_alpha   90.00
_cell.angle_beta   90.00
_cell.angle_gamma   90.00
#
_symmetry.space_group_name_H-M   'P 1'
#
loop_
_entity.id
_entity.type
_entity.pdbx_description
1 polymer ?
#
loop_
_entity_poly.entity_id
_entity_poly.type
_entity_poly.pdbx_seq_one_letter_code
_entity_poly.pdbx_strand_id
1 'polypeptide(L)'
;MGWPAADAGYCRDSLFKRCGETCPAWLGNVMRTHWGVDDPARATGSDAEIDAAFVTAYQTLRARIEAFLALPLNELLHDRARLKVELDRIGEIF
;
A
#
# COMPACT_ATOMS: atom_id res chain seq x y z
N MET A 1 -6.93 -7.33 30.37
CA MET A 1 -5.53 -7.48 29.91
C MET A 1 -5.36 -6.45 28.80
N GLY A 2 -4.82 -5.28 29.16
CA GLY A 2 -4.86 -4.06 28.35
C GLY A 2 -3.92 -4.15 27.15
N TRP A 3 -4.40 -3.66 26.01
CA TRP A 3 -3.61 -3.52 24.79
C TRP A 3 -2.64 -2.34 25.00
N PRO A 4 -1.31 -2.53 24.89
CA PRO A 4 -0.38 -1.42 24.98
C PRO A 4 -0.62 -0.46 23.81
N ALA A 5 -0.51 0.84 24.11
CA ALA A 5 -0.75 1.95 23.20
C ALA A 5 -0.14 1.70 21.82
N ALA A 6 -0.95 1.96 20.78
CA ALA A 6 -0.53 2.02 19.40
C ALA A 6 0.59 3.06 19.26
N ASP A 7 1.82 2.58 19.12
CA ASP A 7 2.95 3.37 18.67
C ASP A 7 2.85 3.53 17.15
N ALA A 8 3.09 4.75 16.68
CA ALA A 8 2.94 5.18 15.28
C ALA A 8 3.80 4.40 14.27
N GLY A 9 4.63 3.46 14.72
CA GLY A 9 5.49 2.62 13.88
C GLY A 9 4.81 1.40 13.24
N TYR A 10 3.64 0.98 13.72
CA TYR A 10 2.97 -0.27 13.29
C TYR A 10 1.97 -0.09 12.13
N CYS A 11 1.76 1.13 11.64
CA CYS A 11 0.81 1.43 10.55
C CYS A 11 1.42 1.35 9.13
N ARG A 12 2.43 0.49 8.91
CA ARG A 12 3.13 0.38 7.62
C ARG A 12 2.78 -0.85 6.78
N ASP A 13 1.84 -1.70 7.21
CA ASP A 13 1.62 -3.02 6.59
C ASP A 13 0.17 -3.29 6.10
N SER A 14 -0.66 -2.28 5.81
CA SER A 14 -2.06 -2.56 5.42
C SER A 14 -2.70 -1.54 4.48
N LEU A 15 -3.03 -2.01 3.26
CA LEU A 15 -3.39 -1.18 2.09
C LEU A 15 -4.76 -0.53 2.21
N PHE A 16 -5.52 -0.82 3.26
CA PHE A 16 -6.85 -0.26 3.53
C PHE A 16 -7.17 -0.27 5.04
N LYS A 17 -6.21 0.01 5.92
CA LYS A 17 -6.54 0.23 7.34
C LYS A 17 -6.64 1.72 7.64
N ARG A 18 -7.84 2.17 7.98
CA ARG A 18 -8.00 3.20 9.01
C ARG A 18 -7.33 2.67 10.27
N CYS A 19 -6.49 3.47 10.93
CA CYS A 19 -5.87 3.07 12.21
C CYS A 19 -6.99 2.78 13.24
N GLY A 20 -7.40 1.52 13.37
CA GLY A 20 -8.54 1.09 14.21
C GLY A 20 -9.40 -0.05 13.66
N GLU A 21 -9.40 -0.35 12.36
CA GLU A 21 -10.22 -1.44 11.79
C GLU A 21 -9.42 -2.73 11.59
N THR A 22 -10.02 -3.90 11.79
CA THR A 22 -9.36 -5.21 11.67
C THR A 22 -9.19 -5.60 10.21
N CYS A 23 -7.99 -6.04 9.78
CA CYS A 23 -7.79 -6.54 8.42
C CYS A 23 -8.70 -7.75 8.16
N PRO A 24 -9.27 -7.91 6.95
CA PRO A 24 -10.03 -9.10 6.62
C PRO A 24 -9.15 -10.36 6.74
N ALA A 25 -9.70 -11.40 7.37
CA ALA A 25 -9.01 -12.68 7.51
C ALA A 25 -9.05 -13.43 6.18
N TRP A 26 -7.88 -13.55 5.53
CA TRP A 26 -7.70 -14.40 4.36
C TRP A 26 -7.30 -15.80 4.82
N LEU A 27 -8.19 -16.79 4.66
CA LEU A 27 -7.92 -18.18 5.00
C LEU A 27 -7.07 -18.82 3.88
N GLY A 28 -5.80 -19.15 4.15
CA GLY A 28 -4.91 -19.88 3.23
C GLY A 28 -3.48 -19.32 3.10
N ASN A 29 -2.63 -19.99 2.31
CA ASN A 29 -1.25 -19.57 2.05
C ASN A 29 -1.17 -18.50 0.94
N VAL A 30 -1.68 -17.31 1.26
CA VAL A 30 -1.69 -16.15 0.36
C VAL A 30 -0.42 -15.31 0.51
N MET A 31 0.10 -14.84 -0.62
CA MET A 31 1.17 -13.84 -0.64
C MET A 31 0.56 -12.45 -0.45
N ARG A 32 1.21 -11.59 0.35
CA ARG A 32 0.74 -10.25 0.68
C ARG A 32 1.86 -9.25 0.45
N THR A 33 1.52 -8.10 -0.12
CA THR A 33 2.36 -6.90 -0.15
C THR A 33 1.50 -5.69 0.20
N HIS A 34 2.13 -4.63 0.68
CA HIS A 34 1.44 -3.40 1.08
C HIS A 34 2.06 -2.20 0.38
N TRP A 35 1.22 -1.42 -0.31
CA TRP A 35 1.59 -0.18 -0.99
C TRP A 35 0.84 0.99 -0.36
N GLY A 36 1.33 1.49 0.77
CA GLY A 36 0.71 2.60 1.49
C GLY A 36 0.69 3.88 0.66
N VAL A 37 -0.42 4.62 0.67
CA VAL A 37 -0.54 5.95 0.09
C VAL A 37 -1.20 6.85 1.12
N ASP A 38 -0.76 8.10 1.20
CA ASP A 38 -1.40 9.08 2.07
C ASP A 38 -2.86 9.29 1.66
N ASP A 39 -3.75 9.44 2.65
CA ASP A 39 -5.17 9.68 2.43
C ASP A 39 -5.39 11.16 2.10
N PRO A 40 -5.68 11.53 0.83
CA PRO A 40 -5.84 12.92 0.44
C PRO A 40 -7.11 13.55 1.05
N ALA A 41 -8.08 12.75 1.51
CA ALA A 41 -9.28 13.28 2.17
C ALA A 41 -8.99 13.84 3.57
N ARG A 42 -7.80 13.59 4.11
CA ARG A 42 -7.32 14.17 5.37
C ARG A 42 -6.47 15.43 5.17
N ALA A 43 -6.19 15.81 3.92
CA ALA A 43 -5.45 17.03 3.62
C ALA A 43 -6.22 18.26 4.14
N THR A 44 -5.49 19.20 4.74
CA THR A 44 -6.00 20.47 5.22
C THR A 44 -5.12 21.59 4.69
N GLY A 45 -5.68 22.79 4.52
CA GLY A 45 -4.96 23.93 3.96
C GLY A 45 -5.82 24.66 2.93
N SER A 46 -5.17 25.34 2.01
CA SER A 46 -5.76 25.95 0.83
C SER A 46 -6.27 24.89 -0.15
N ASP A 47 -7.22 25.27 -1.01
CA ASP A 47 -7.73 24.41 -2.08
C ASP A 47 -6.61 23.83 -2.94
N ALA A 48 -5.56 24.64 -3.23
CA ALA A 48 -4.40 24.21 -3.99
C ALA A 48 -3.58 23.13 -3.28
N GLU A 49 -3.45 23.19 -1.95
CA GLU A 49 -2.75 22.17 -1.15
C GLU A 49 -3.57 20.87 -1.08
N ILE A 50 -4.89 20.98 -0.96
CA ILE A 50 -5.79 19.83 -1.00
C ILE A 50 -5.72 19.16 -2.38
N ASP A 51 -5.85 19.92 -3.46
CA ASP A 51 -5.74 19.41 -4.83
C ASP A 51 -4.39 18.73 -5.07
N ALA A 52 -3.29 19.32 -4.59
CA ALA A 52 -1.96 18.73 -4.69
C ALA A 52 -1.87 17.38 -3.98
N ALA A 53 -2.52 17.20 -2.82
CA ALA A 53 -2.56 15.93 -2.11
C ALA A 53 -3.30 14.85 -2.92
N PHE A 54 -4.44 15.19 -3.53
CA PHE A 54 -5.18 14.27 -4.42
C PHE A 54 -4.36 13.88 -5.65
N VAL A 55 -3.71 14.86 -6.29
CA VAL A 55 -2.85 14.61 -7.46
C VAL A 55 -1.70 13.69 -7.09
N THR A 56 -1.06 13.92 -5.95
CA THR A 56 0.06 13.09 -5.46
C THR A 56 -0.39 11.66 -5.22
N ALA A 57 -1.49 11.46 -4.48
CA ALA A 57 -2.03 10.12 -4.22
C ALA A 57 -2.37 9.38 -5.53
N TYR A 58 -2.99 10.07 -6.49
CA TYR A 58 -3.31 9.52 -7.81
C TYR A 58 -2.05 9.11 -8.58
N GLN A 59 -1.02 9.96 -8.63
CA GLN A 59 0.23 9.69 -9.34
C GLN A 59 0.95 8.47 -8.75
N THR A 60 1.04 8.39 -7.43
CA THR A 60 1.62 7.24 -6.74
C THR A 60 0.89 5.95 -7.08
N LEU A 61 -0.44 5.93 -6.96
CA LEU A 61 -1.25 4.75 -7.29
C LEU A 61 -1.10 4.34 -8.75
N ARG A 62 -1.17 5.31 -9.67
CA ARG A 62 -1.05 5.07 -11.10
C ARG A 62 0.28 4.40 -11.45
N ALA A 63 1.39 4.97 -10.99
CA ALA A 63 2.70 4.45 -11.31
C ALA A 63 2.93 3.04 -10.75
N ARG A 64 2.43 2.77 -9.53
CA ARG A 64 2.52 1.43 -8.93
C ARG A 64 1.71 0.39 -9.71
N ILE A 65 0.50 0.75 -10.16
CA ILE A 65 -0.33 -0.12 -11.01
C ILE A 65 0.35 -0.36 -12.37
N GLU A 66 0.88 0.68 -13.01
CA GLU A 66 1.60 0.56 -14.28
C GLU A 66 2.83 -0.36 -14.14
N ALA A 67 3.60 -0.21 -13.05
CA ALA A 67 4.75 -1.07 -12.77
C ALA A 67 4.36 -2.54 -12.53
N PHE A 68 3.24 -2.78 -11.85
CA PHE A 68 2.69 -4.12 -11.65
C PHE A 68 2.28 -4.78 -12.96
N LEU A 69 1.57 -4.05 -13.82
CA LEU A 69 1.13 -4.55 -15.13
C LEU A 69 2.30 -4.81 -16.09
N ALA A 70 3.44 -4.15 -15.88
CA ALA A 70 4.66 -4.36 -16.65
C ALA A 70 5.49 -5.59 -16.22
N LEU A 71 5.14 -6.26 -15.12
CA LEU A 71 5.88 -7.44 -14.66
C LEU A 71 5.72 -8.62 -15.64
N PRO A 72 6.76 -9.44 -15.86
CA PRO A 72 6.65 -10.70 -16.61
C PRO A 72 5.97 -11.77 -15.74
N LEU A 73 4.66 -11.61 -15.49
CA LEU A 73 3.90 -12.45 -14.57
C LEU A 73 3.93 -13.94 -14.96
N ASN A 74 3.97 -14.26 -16.26
CA ASN A 74 4.06 -15.64 -16.74
C ASN A 74 5.31 -16.38 -16.21
N GLU A 75 6.42 -15.67 -16.02
CA GLU A 75 7.65 -16.24 -15.46
C GLU A 75 7.63 -16.20 -13.93
N LEU A 76 7.15 -15.10 -13.35
CA LEU A 76 7.19 -14.86 -11.91
C LEU A 76 6.18 -15.70 -11.11
N LEU A 77 5.05 -16.12 -11.72
CA LEU A 77 4.03 -16.93 -11.02
C LEU A 77 4.56 -18.28 -10.54
N HIS A 78 5.65 -18.78 -11.13
CA HIS A 78 6.29 -20.05 -10.74
C HIS A 78 7.40 -19.87 -9.70
N ASP A 79 7.78 -18.62 -9.39
CA ASP A 79 8.77 -18.27 -8.39
C ASP A 79 8.19 -17.27 -7.38
N ARG A 80 7.56 -17.82 -6.34
CA ARG A 80 6.91 -17.01 -5.29
C ARG A 80 7.87 -16.07 -4.57
N ALA A 81 9.15 -16.44 -4.44
CA ALA A 81 10.13 -15.61 -3.74
C ALA A 81 10.46 -14.38 -4.59
N ARG A 82 10.73 -14.56 -5.88
CA ARG A 82 10.96 -13.45 -6.81
C ARG A 82 9.74 -12.58 -7.00
N LEU A 83 8.55 -13.17 -7.12
CA LEU A 83 7.30 -12.41 -7.22
C LEU A 83 7.07 -11.53 -5.98
N LYS A 84 7.37 -12.04 -4.77
CA LYS A 84 7.30 -11.22 -3.55
C LYS A 84 8.25 -10.03 -3.58
N VAL A 85 9.49 -10.23 -4.02
CA VAL A 85 10.49 -9.16 -4.13
C VAL A 85 10.05 -8.06 -5.10
N GLU A 86 9.53 -8.44 -6.28
CA GLU A 86 9.04 -7.45 -7.25
C GLU A 86 7.81 -6.70 -6.74
N LEU A 87 6.88 -7.41 -6.08
CA LEU A 87 5.71 -6.81 -5.47
C LEU A 87 6.09 -5.81 -4.36
N ASP A 88 7.06 -6.13 -3.52
CA ASP A 88 7.55 -5.21 -2.49
C ASP A 88 8.26 -4.00 -3.11
N ARG A 89 9.07 -4.21 -4.15
CA ARG A 89 9.76 -3.13 -4.88
C ARG A 89 8.79 -2.11 -5.47
N ILE A 90 7.62 -2.55 -5.94
CA ILE A 90 6.58 -1.63 -6.43
C ILE A 90 6.05 -0.73 -5.31
N GLY A 91 6.02 -1.21 -4.06
CA GLY A 91 5.62 -0.41 -2.91
C GLY A 91 6.52 0.79 -2.61
N GLU A 92 7.78 0.71 -3.02
CA GLU A 92 8.80 1.77 -2.83
C GLU A 92 8.79 2.81 -3.96
N ILE A 93 7.88 2.70 -4.92
CA ILE A 93 7.71 3.69 -5.98
C ILE A 93 6.96 4.89 -5.38
N PHE A 94 7.68 5.99 -5.20
CA PHE A 94 7.32 7.24 -4.50
C PHE A 94 7.24 7.12 -2.99
#